data_AF-A0A841VS76-F1
#
_entry.id   AF-A0A841VS76-F1
#
_cell.length_a   1.000
_cell.length_b   1.000
_cell.length_c   1.000
_cell.angle_alpha   90.00
_cell.angle_beta   90.00
_cell.angle_gamma   90.00
#
_symmetry.space_group_name_H-M   'P 1'
#
loop_
_entity.id
_entity.type
_entity.pdbx_description
1 polymer ?
#
loop_
_entity_poly.entity_id
_entity_poly.type
_entity_poly.pdbx_seq_one_letter_code
_entity_poly.pdbx_strand_id
1 'polypeptide(L)'
;KLDQKLMEADDWLFVTYDELDRLVASYTALASPIRELLALWLDRWRRWDRIRPKIFLRTDLFREDFLSFPDASKLQAHQIRLEWKHSWLYQLLVKRLANSDTEMTEYLQNIPDLIIENKTGLGWTATLNEKLFEELIETMIGKYMGANAKKGITYRWIPNHLQDAGGRIAPRSFLKLFALAAQSRIQQHSPVEQNTLLLQPSDLQGALMNTSDDRIRELQEEYPWLESLKTSLINLIAPMQKEIFLDAIKSTIWSPEKQPPVTNPEGILQYLLQLGIVESRSDGRINMPEIYLYGFKVKRKGGVKRPK
;
A
#
# COMPACT_ATOMS: atom_id res chain seq x y z
N LYS A 1 38.58 2.57 -18.84
CA LYS A 1 38.71 1.65 -20.01
C LYS A 1 37.36 1.20 -20.55
N LEU A 2 36.44 0.67 -19.73
CA LEU A 2 35.10 0.28 -20.22
C LEU A 2 34.25 1.49 -20.65
N ASP A 3 34.10 2.50 -19.79
CA ASP A 3 33.28 3.68 -20.08
C ASP A 3 33.69 4.41 -21.38
N GLN A 4 35.00 4.59 -21.58
CA GLN A 4 35.55 5.14 -22.82
C GLN A 4 35.15 4.32 -24.06
N LYS A 5 35.19 2.99 -24.00
CA LYS A 5 34.76 2.14 -25.12
C LYS A 5 33.28 2.30 -25.43
N LEU A 6 32.44 2.43 -24.38
CA LEU A 6 31.02 2.69 -24.54
C LEU A 6 30.78 4.08 -25.17
N MET A 7 31.59 5.08 -24.83
CA MET A 7 31.53 6.39 -25.48
C MET A 7 31.90 6.32 -26.96
N GLU A 8 32.97 5.60 -27.30
CA GLU A 8 33.44 5.40 -28.69
C GLU A 8 32.41 4.64 -29.55
N ALA A 9 31.67 3.71 -28.94
CA ALA A 9 30.61 2.93 -29.60
C ALA A 9 29.21 3.59 -29.57
N ASP A 10 29.07 4.73 -28.90
CA ASP A 10 27.78 5.38 -28.59
C ASP A 10 26.75 4.50 -27.84
N ASP A 11 27.26 3.55 -27.05
CA ASP A 11 26.43 2.63 -26.27
C ASP A 11 26.23 3.09 -24.83
N TRP A 12 25.17 2.58 -24.19
CA TRP A 12 24.88 2.76 -22.77
C TRP A 12 24.89 1.44 -22.02
N LEU A 13 25.50 1.43 -20.83
CA LEU A 13 25.42 0.31 -19.90
C LEU A 13 24.61 0.73 -18.67
N PHE A 14 23.43 0.12 -18.51
CA PHE A 14 22.63 0.27 -17.29
C PHE A 14 22.86 -0.90 -16.35
N VAL A 15 23.18 -0.58 -15.09
CA VAL A 15 23.30 -1.58 -14.02
C VAL A 15 22.07 -1.48 -13.12
N THR A 16 21.23 -2.50 -13.18
CA THR A 16 19.98 -2.54 -12.41
C THR A 16 20.19 -3.25 -11.08
N TYR A 17 19.67 -2.66 -10.01
CA TYR A 17 19.61 -3.24 -8.68
C TYR A 17 18.15 -3.29 -8.24
N ASP A 18 17.68 -4.48 -7.88
CA ASP A 18 16.33 -4.73 -7.40
C ASP A 18 16.37 -5.68 -6.19
N GLU A 19 15.28 -5.74 -5.45
CA GLU A 19 15.13 -6.55 -4.23
C GLU A 19 16.25 -6.32 -3.19
N LEU A 20 16.75 -5.08 -3.08
CA LEU A 20 17.82 -4.72 -2.15
C LEU A 20 17.44 -4.92 -0.67
N ASP A 21 16.16 -5.01 -0.37
CA ASP A 21 15.63 -5.32 0.95
C ASP A 21 15.79 -6.80 1.35
N ARG A 22 16.24 -7.66 0.42
CA ARG A 22 16.54 -9.08 0.67
C ARG A 22 18.03 -9.37 0.85
N LEU A 23 18.89 -8.36 0.82
CA LEU A 23 20.35 -8.53 0.93
C LEU A 23 20.78 -9.23 2.22
N VAL A 24 20.10 -8.93 3.32
CA VAL A 24 20.36 -9.50 4.64
C VAL A 24 19.05 -9.74 5.37
N ALA A 25 19.04 -10.68 6.31
CA ALA A 25 17.83 -11.08 7.03
C ALA A 25 17.28 -9.99 7.99
N SER A 26 18.14 -9.08 8.45
CA SER A 26 17.75 -8.05 9.43
C SER A 26 17.56 -6.70 8.76
N TYR A 27 16.40 -6.07 9.01
CA TYR A 27 16.07 -4.73 8.54
C TYR A 27 17.12 -3.68 8.92
N THR A 28 17.64 -3.73 10.15
CA THR A 28 18.66 -2.77 10.60
C THR A 28 20.01 -3.01 9.94
N ALA A 29 20.30 -4.25 9.55
CA ALA A 29 21.53 -4.61 8.85
C ALA A 29 21.53 -4.16 7.38
N LEU A 30 20.36 -3.85 6.79
CA LEU A 30 20.25 -3.33 5.43
C LEU A 30 20.92 -1.95 5.25
N ALA A 31 21.07 -1.18 6.34
CA ALA A 31 21.59 0.19 6.26
C ALA A 31 23.00 0.27 5.68
N SER A 32 23.90 -0.61 6.11
CA SER A 32 25.30 -0.61 5.67
C SER A 32 25.46 -0.90 4.17
N PRO A 33 24.98 -2.04 3.62
CA PRO A 33 25.18 -2.35 2.21
C PRO A 33 24.45 -1.39 1.26
N ILE A 34 23.25 -0.91 1.63
CA ILE A 34 22.52 0.09 0.82
C ILE A 34 23.30 1.40 0.79
N ARG A 35 23.85 1.84 1.92
CA ARG A 35 24.65 3.05 2.01
C ARG A 35 25.90 2.97 1.15
N GLU A 36 26.64 1.87 1.25
CA GLU A 36 27.84 1.61 0.45
C GLU A 36 27.53 1.62 -1.05
N LEU A 37 26.44 0.98 -1.47
CA LEU A 37 25.98 0.98 -2.86
C LEU A 37 25.68 2.40 -3.35
N LEU A 38 24.92 3.17 -2.58
CA LEU A 38 24.54 4.54 -2.94
C LEU A 38 25.76 5.48 -2.97
N ALA A 39 26.67 5.35 -2.01
CA ALA A 39 27.91 6.12 -1.95
C ALA A 39 28.83 5.79 -3.14
N LEU A 40 28.97 4.51 -3.49
CA LEU A 40 29.71 4.06 -4.67
C LEU A 40 29.16 4.75 -5.92
N TRP A 41 27.86 4.68 -6.15
CA TRP A 41 27.27 5.25 -7.35
C TRP A 41 27.33 6.78 -7.36
N LEU A 42 27.23 7.44 -6.21
CA LEU A 42 27.37 8.88 -6.13
C LEU A 42 28.80 9.37 -6.48
N ASP A 43 29.84 8.66 -6.03
CA ASP A 43 31.24 8.97 -6.38
C ASP A 43 31.53 8.63 -7.86
N ARG A 44 31.01 7.50 -8.36
CA ARG A 44 31.26 7.05 -9.74
C ARG A 44 30.44 7.79 -10.79
N TRP A 45 29.23 8.24 -10.47
CA TRP A 45 28.34 8.94 -11.40
C TRP A 45 28.99 10.17 -12.04
N ARG A 46 29.83 10.90 -11.29
CA ARG A 46 30.56 12.07 -11.81
C ARG A 46 31.73 11.71 -12.74
N ARG A 47 32.16 10.46 -12.78
CA ARG A 47 33.36 10.01 -13.51
C ARG A 47 33.07 9.13 -14.72
N TRP A 48 31.88 8.54 -14.78
CA TRP A 48 31.45 7.72 -15.91
C TRP A 48 30.41 8.50 -16.69
N ASP A 49 30.41 8.41 -18.01
CA ASP A 49 29.43 9.07 -18.88
C ASP A 49 28.38 8.10 -19.38
N ARG A 50 28.75 6.85 -19.65
CA ARG A 50 27.89 5.84 -20.31
C ARG A 50 27.49 4.68 -19.42
N ILE A 51 28.07 4.57 -18.22
CA ILE A 51 27.67 3.58 -17.21
C ILE A 51 26.75 4.25 -16.19
N ARG A 52 25.50 3.77 -16.07
CA ARG A 52 24.47 4.38 -15.21
C ARG A 52 23.74 3.34 -14.34
N PRO A 53 23.54 3.60 -13.05
CA PRO A 53 22.71 2.76 -12.21
C PRO A 53 21.21 2.99 -12.45
N LYS A 54 20.43 1.92 -12.22
CA LYS A 54 18.99 1.95 -11.98
C LYS A 54 18.73 1.21 -10.67
N ILE A 55 18.61 1.95 -9.57
CA ILE A 55 18.47 1.39 -8.23
C ILE A 55 17.00 1.47 -7.81
N PHE A 56 16.35 0.31 -7.71
CA PHE A 56 15.03 0.19 -7.12
C PHE A 56 15.19 -0.01 -5.62
N LEU A 57 14.66 0.94 -4.87
CA LEU A 57 14.79 0.97 -3.43
C LEU A 57 13.46 1.35 -2.80
N ARG A 58 13.08 0.63 -1.76
CA ARG A 58 11.89 0.97 -0.97
C ARG A 58 12.05 2.33 -0.31
N THR A 59 10.96 3.08 -0.24
CA THR A 59 10.97 4.46 0.27
C THR A 59 11.46 4.56 1.71
N ASP A 60 11.20 3.55 2.55
CA ASP A 60 11.61 3.53 3.96
C ASP A 60 13.12 3.26 4.15
N LEU A 61 13.77 2.68 3.14
CA LEU A 61 15.22 2.44 3.10
C LEU A 61 15.99 3.63 2.49
N PHE A 62 15.28 4.64 1.98
CA PHE A 62 15.85 5.89 1.45
C PHE A 62 15.56 7.06 2.42
N ARG A 63 16.01 6.92 3.67
CA ARG A 63 15.84 7.93 4.73
C ARG A 63 17.17 8.35 5.34
N GLU A 64 17.18 9.43 6.13
CA GLU A 64 18.41 10.00 6.69
C GLU A 64 19.29 8.96 7.40
N ASP A 65 18.72 8.09 8.25
CA ASP A 65 19.49 7.03 8.93
C ASP A 65 20.24 6.08 7.95
N PHE A 66 19.67 5.84 6.78
CA PHE A 66 20.27 5.02 5.72
C PHE A 66 21.24 5.84 4.85
N LEU A 67 21.02 7.15 4.77
CA LEU A 67 21.74 8.10 3.93
C LEU A 67 22.84 8.90 4.66
N SER A 68 23.25 8.46 5.86
CA SER A 68 24.32 9.11 6.64
C SER A 68 25.72 8.90 6.04
N PHE A 69 25.97 9.53 4.87
CA PHE A 69 27.27 9.63 4.22
C PHE A 69 27.44 11.00 3.52
N PRO A 70 28.68 11.44 3.27
CA PRO A 70 28.92 12.72 2.62
C PRO A 70 28.19 12.84 1.27
N ASP A 71 27.69 14.04 0.96
CA ASP A 71 27.01 14.37 -0.29
C ASP A 71 25.67 13.63 -0.56
N ALA A 72 25.14 12.81 0.36
CA ALA A 72 23.95 11.99 0.11
C ALA A 72 22.70 12.79 -0.32
N SER A 73 22.57 14.05 0.10
CA SER A 73 21.49 14.96 -0.32
C SER A 73 21.42 15.15 -1.84
N LYS A 74 22.53 14.97 -2.56
CA LYS A 74 22.59 15.06 -4.03
C LYS A 74 21.81 13.94 -4.72
N LEU A 75 21.55 12.82 -4.04
CA LEU A 75 20.72 11.75 -4.58
C LEU A 75 19.25 12.15 -4.72
N GLN A 76 18.77 13.12 -3.94
CA GLN A 76 17.37 13.57 -4.02
C GLN A 76 17.04 14.14 -5.41
N ALA A 77 17.98 14.85 -6.04
CA ALA A 77 17.81 15.39 -7.40
C ALA A 77 17.74 14.31 -8.50
N HIS A 78 18.13 13.08 -8.17
CA HIS A 78 18.15 11.93 -9.08
C HIS A 78 17.13 10.85 -8.70
N GLN A 79 16.19 11.17 -7.80
CA GLN A 79 15.14 10.26 -7.38
C GLN A 79 13.92 10.37 -8.30
N ILE A 80 13.35 9.22 -8.65
CA ILE A 80 11.98 9.12 -9.17
C ILE A 80 11.19 8.26 -8.18
N ARG A 81 10.05 8.78 -7.70
CA ARG A 81 9.15 8.03 -6.83
C ARG A 81 8.12 7.29 -7.66
N LEU A 82 8.05 5.98 -7.45
CA LEU A 82 7.04 5.12 -8.06
C LEU A 82 5.87 4.98 -7.08
N GLU A 83 4.74 5.63 -7.39
CA GLU A 83 3.58 5.70 -6.52
C GLU A 83 2.31 5.32 -7.28
N TRP A 84 1.42 4.57 -6.63
CA TRP A 84 0.12 4.23 -7.20
C TRP A 84 -0.88 5.35 -6.97
N LYS A 85 -1.42 5.89 -8.06
CA LYS A 85 -2.58 6.79 -8.01
C LYS A 85 -3.88 6.01 -7.87
N HIS A 86 -4.90 6.62 -7.28
CA HIS A 86 -6.22 5.99 -7.13
C HIS A 86 -6.79 5.48 -8.45
N SER A 87 -6.72 6.27 -9.52
CA SER A 87 -7.21 5.84 -10.84
C SER A 87 -6.42 4.68 -11.45
N TRP A 88 -5.13 4.57 -11.17
CA TRP A 88 -4.32 3.43 -11.61
C TRP A 88 -4.71 2.13 -10.90
N LEU A 89 -5.20 2.21 -9.66
CA LEU A 89 -5.72 1.04 -8.94
C LEU A 89 -7.05 0.55 -9.54
N TYR A 90 -7.91 1.47 -9.97
CA TYR A 90 -9.10 1.11 -10.74
C TYR A 90 -8.75 0.53 -12.11
N GLN A 91 -7.76 1.09 -12.83
CA GLN A 91 -7.25 0.49 -14.07
C GLN A 91 -6.74 -0.93 -13.85
N LEU A 92 -6.01 -1.16 -12.75
CA LEU A 92 -5.53 -2.49 -12.39
C LEU A 92 -6.69 -3.47 -12.15
N LEU A 93 -7.73 -3.04 -11.42
CA LEU A 93 -8.93 -3.86 -11.19
C LEU A 93 -9.63 -4.18 -12.51
N VAL A 94 -9.96 -3.15 -13.31
CA VAL A 94 -10.65 -3.31 -14.60
C VAL A 94 -9.86 -4.21 -15.52
N LYS A 95 -8.55 -4.01 -15.63
CA LYS A 95 -7.68 -4.89 -16.43
C LYS A 95 -7.72 -6.34 -15.94
N ARG A 96 -7.70 -6.60 -14.63
CA ARG A 96 -7.78 -7.98 -14.12
C ARG A 96 -9.15 -8.61 -14.40
N LEU A 97 -10.24 -7.87 -14.23
CA LEU A 97 -11.59 -8.35 -14.50
C LEU A 97 -11.80 -8.63 -16.00
N ALA A 98 -11.37 -7.72 -16.88
CA ALA A 98 -11.51 -7.86 -18.33
C ALA A 98 -10.68 -9.01 -18.92
N ASN A 99 -9.71 -9.53 -18.17
CA ASN A 99 -8.90 -10.67 -18.60
C ASN A 99 -9.13 -11.90 -17.72
N SER A 100 -10.19 -11.93 -16.90
CA SER A 100 -10.49 -13.11 -16.06
C SER A 100 -11.30 -14.16 -16.80
N ASP A 101 -12.35 -13.75 -17.51
CA ASP A 101 -13.19 -14.62 -18.32
C ASP A 101 -14.08 -13.81 -19.29
N THR A 102 -14.66 -14.49 -20.27
CA THR A 102 -15.52 -13.91 -21.33
C THR A 102 -16.76 -13.24 -20.74
N GLU A 103 -17.47 -13.87 -19.80
CA GLU A 103 -18.67 -13.30 -19.18
C GLU A 103 -18.38 -11.96 -18.46
N MET A 104 -17.26 -11.89 -17.74
CA MET A 104 -16.83 -10.65 -17.08
C MET A 104 -16.42 -9.58 -18.10
N THR A 105 -15.81 -9.99 -19.21
CA THR A 105 -15.47 -9.08 -20.30
C THR A 105 -16.72 -8.46 -20.91
N GLU A 106 -17.72 -9.29 -21.24
CA GLU A 106 -19.03 -8.86 -21.77
C GLU A 106 -19.75 -7.95 -20.77
N TYR A 107 -19.69 -8.27 -19.47
CA TYR A 107 -20.25 -7.42 -18.43
C TYR A 107 -19.64 -6.01 -18.46
N LEU A 108 -18.30 -5.91 -18.57
CA LEU A 108 -17.60 -4.62 -18.62
C LEU A 108 -17.88 -3.84 -19.91
N GLN A 109 -18.15 -4.53 -21.02
CA GLN A 109 -18.49 -3.88 -22.31
C GLN A 109 -19.86 -3.18 -22.30
N ASN A 110 -20.72 -3.46 -21.31
CA ASN A 110 -21.95 -2.69 -21.10
C ASN A 110 -21.67 -1.22 -20.75
N ILE A 111 -20.45 -0.89 -20.35
CA ILE A 111 -19.97 0.48 -20.18
C ILE A 111 -19.05 0.81 -21.37
N PRO A 112 -19.53 1.56 -22.37
CA PRO A 112 -18.74 1.88 -23.55
C PRO A 112 -17.40 2.52 -23.20
N ASP A 113 -16.36 2.17 -23.95
CA ASP A 113 -15.00 2.69 -23.82
C ASP A 113 -14.30 2.40 -22.48
N LEU A 114 -14.89 1.61 -21.57
CA LEU A 114 -14.25 1.25 -20.29
C LEU A 114 -13.01 0.37 -20.51
N ILE A 115 -13.14 -0.60 -21.40
CA ILE A 115 -12.08 -1.53 -21.79
C ILE A 115 -11.73 -1.37 -23.26
N ILE A 116 -10.44 -1.53 -23.56
CA ILE A 116 -9.87 -1.36 -24.89
C ILE A 116 -9.14 -2.66 -25.23
N GLU A 117 -9.57 -3.32 -26.30
CA GLU A 117 -8.89 -4.51 -26.81
C GLU A 117 -7.53 -4.10 -27.35
N ASN A 118 -6.47 -4.69 -26.80
CA ASN A 118 -5.14 -4.47 -27.31
C ASN A 118 -4.77 -5.60 -28.27
N LYS A 119 -4.35 -5.25 -29.48
CA LYS A 119 -3.87 -6.22 -30.49
C LYS A 119 -2.53 -6.87 -30.14
N THR A 120 -1.92 -6.49 -29.00
CA THR A 120 -0.71 -7.11 -28.46
C THR A 120 -1.05 -8.24 -27.49
N GLY A 121 -0.05 -8.98 -27.01
CA GLY A 121 -0.21 -10.00 -25.96
C GLY A 121 -0.61 -9.46 -24.57
N LEU A 122 -0.95 -8.16 -24.46
CA LEU A 122 -1.38 -7.53 -23.20
C LEU A 122 -2.86 -7.73 -22.86
N GLY A 123 -3.64 -8.29 -23.78
CA GLY A 123 -5.08 -8.51 -23.61
C GLY A 123 -5.89 -7.22 -23.51
N TRP A 124 -6.99 -7.25 -22.79
CA TRP A 124 -7.81 -6.06 -22.52
C TRP A 124 -7.06 -5.08 -21.61
N THR A 125 -7.18 -3.79 -21.94
CA THR A 125 -6.65 -2.69 -21.12
C THR A 125 -7.79 -1.79 -20.66
N ALA A 126 -7.57 -1.03 -19.59
CA ALA A 126 -8.55 -0.08 -19.09
C ALA A 126 -8.32 1.31 -19.71
N THR A 127 -9.39 2.07 -19.86
CA THR A 127 -9.37 3.49 -20.23
C THR A 127 -8.54 4.36 -19.27
N LEU A 128 -8.28 5.61 -19.64
CA LEU A 128 -7.78 6.64 -18.72
C LEU A 128 -8.89 7.51 -18.13
N ASN A 129 -10.14 7.36 -18.60
CA ASN A 129 -11.27 8.16 -18.16
C ASN A 129 -11.81 7.70 -16.80
N GLU A 130 -11.46 8.44 -15.74
CA GLU A 130 -11.85 8.10 -14.37
C GLU A 130 -13.37 8.04 -14.15
N LYS A 131 -14.16 8.76 -14.94
CA LYS A 131 -15.63 8.74 -14.84
C LYS A 131 -16.21 7.36 -15.14
N LEU A 132 -15.59 6.61 -16.06
CA LEU A 132 -16.03 5.26 -16.41
C LEU A 132 -15.73 4.27 -15.29
N PHE A 133 -14.72 4.53 -14.45
CA PHE A 133 -14.49 3.75 -13.24
C PHE A 133 -15.52 4.03 -12.15
N GLU A 134 -15.94 5.30 -12.01
CA GLU A 134 -17.04 5.63 -11.11
C GLU A 134 -18.33 4.94 -11.58
N GLU A 135 -18.68 5.04 -12.86
CA GLU A 135 -19.82 4.35 -13.46
C GLU A 135 -19.79 2.83 -13.26
N LEU A 136 -18.61 2.21 -13.43
CA LEU A 136 -18.43 0.79 -13.14
C LEU A 136 -18.74 0.46 -11.68
N ILE A 137 -18.22 1.23 -10.74
CA ILE A 137 -18.46 1.00 -9.31
C ILE A 137 -19.93 1.23 -8.95
N GLU A 138 -20.57 2.25 -9.54
CA GLU A 138 -22.01 2.47 -9.37
C GLU A 138 -22.83 1.29 -9.90
N THR A 139 -22.45 0.71 -11.04
CA THR A 139 -23.14 -0.43 -11.66
C THR A 139 -22.89 -1.75 -10.93
N MET A 140 -21.67 -1.97 -10.43
CA MET A 140 -21.29 -3.21 -9.75
C MET A 140 -21.80 -3.28 -8.31
N ILE A 141 -21.85 -2.15 -7.60
CA ILE A 141 -22.00 -2.10 -6.13
C ILE A 141 -23.09 -1.11 -5.69
N GLY A 142 -23.41 -0.12 -6.52
CA GLY A 142 -24.30 0.98 -6.17
C GLY A 142 -23.54 2.28 -5.85
N LYS A 143 -24.21 3.41 -6.10
CA LYS A 143 -23.63 4.76 -5.97
C LYS A 143 -23.19 5.13 -4.55
N TYR A 144 -23.91 4.66 -3.55
CA TYR A 144 -23.68 5.04 -2.16
C TYR A 144 -23.46 3.81 -1.29
N MET A 145 -22.67 3.97 -0.22
CA MET A 145 -22.42 2.92 0.77
C MET A 145 -23.62 2.64 1.71
N GLY A 146 -24.83 2.98 1.28
CA GLY A 146 -26.08 2.88 2.02
C GLY A 146 -27.17 3.70 1.34
N ALA A 147 -28.18 4.12 2.10
CA ALA A 147 -29.40 4.71 1.53
C ALA A 147 -29.21 6.03 0.75
N ASN A 148 -28.14 6.81 1.02
CA ASN A 148 -27.93 8.13 0.38
C ASN A 148 -26.48 8.61 0.48
N ALA A 149 -26.20 9.76 -0.16
CA ALA A 149 -24.88 10.40 -0.20
C ALA A 149 -24.22 10.65 1.17
N LYS A 150 -25.00 10.78 2.26
CA LYS A 150 -24.42 10.94 3.61
C LYS A 150 -23.70 9.68 4.11
N LYS A 151 -23.95 8.53 3.50
CA LYS A 151 -23.23 7.28 3.77
C LYS A 151 -21.90 7.17 3.01
N GLY A 152 -21.62 8.11 2.11
CA GLY A 152 -20.41 8.14 1.28
C GLY A 152 -20.67 7.57 -0.10
N ILE A 153 -20.01 8.17 -1.11
CA ILE A 153 -20.02 7.65 -2.49
C ILE A 153 -19.08 6.45 -2.56
N THR A 154 -19.56 5.32 -3.08
CA THR A 154 -18.84 4.04 -3.08
C THR A 154 -17.47 4.15 -3.74
N TYR A 155 -17.39 4.80 -4.92
CA TYR A 155 -16.13 5.06 -5.62
C TYR A 155 -15.09 5.78 -4.74
N ARG A 156 -15.51 6.78 -3.94
CA ARG A 156 -14.59 7.49 -3.04
C ARG A 156 -14.36 6.77 -1.71
N TRP A 157 -15.34 5.98 -1.26
CA TRP A 157 -15.27 5.25 0.00
C TRP A 157 -14.12 4.24 -0.02
N ILE A 158 -13.97 3.48 -1.11
CA ILE A 158 -12.95 2.44 -1.27
C ILE A 158 -11.52 2.95 -0.98
N PRO A 159 -10.98 3.94 -1.72
CA PRO A 159 -9.62 4.42 -1.47
C PRO A 159 -9.48 5.07 -0.09
N ASN A 160 -10.49 5.81 0.37
CA ASN A 160 -10.46 6.48 1.68
C ASN A 160 -10.34 5.51 2.87
N HIS A 161 -10.77 4.26 2.71
CA HIS A 161 -10.70 3.23 3.78
C HIS A 161 -9.49 2.30 3.62
N LEU A 162 -8.83 2.32 2.46
CA LEU A 162 -7.65 1.49 2.18
C LEU A 162 -6.33 2.25 2.26
N GLN A 163 -6.35 3.58 2.22
CA GLN A 163 -5.15 4.39 2.29
C GLN A 163 -4.46 4.33 3.65
N ASP A 164 -3.13 4.36 3.62
CA ASP A 164 -2.29 4.59 4.80
C ASP A 164 -2.34 6.06 5.24
N ALA A 165 -1.59 6.40 6.28
CA ALA A 165 -1.59 7.75 6.83
C ALA A 165 -0.89 8.77 5.91
N GLY A 166 -0.15 8.30 4.89
CA GLY A 166 0.41 9.10 3.82
C GLY A 166 -0.44 9.17 2.56
N GLY A 167 -1.67 8.62 2.57
CA GLY A 167 -2.57 8.60 1.41
C GLY A 167 -2.22 7.54 0.35
N ARG A 168 -1.32 6.60 0.66
CA ARG A 168 -0.87 5.55 -0.27
C ARG A 168 -1.71 4.29 -0.07
N ILE A 169 -1.99 3.58 -1.18
CA ILE A 169 -2.73 2.31 -1.14
C ILE A 169 -1.86 1.23 -1.75
N ALA A 170 -1.70 0.11 -1.03
CA ALA A 170 -1.07 -1.08 -1.60
C ALA A 170 -2.01 -1.71 -2.65
N PRO A 171 -1.55 -1.98 -3.90
CA PRO A 171 -2.39 -2.57 -4.94
C PRO A 171 -3.03 -3.90 -4.52
N ARG A 172 -2.30 -4.68 -3.73
CA ARG A 172 -2.79 -5.95 -3.20
C ARG A 172 -3.98 -5.76 -2.25
N SER A 173 -3.94 -4.76 -1.35
CA SER A 173 -5.06 -4.43 -0.46
C SER A 173 -6.28 -3.96 -1.25
N PHE A 174 -6.08 -3.17 -2.30
CA PHE A 174 -7.15 -2.75 -3.21
C PHE A 174 -7.86 -3.95 -3.84
N LEU A 175 -7.11 -4.86 -4.45
CA LEU A 175 -7.68 -6.05 -5.09
C LEU A 175 -8.29 -7.03 -4.06
N LYS A 176 -7.67 -7.19 -2.89
CA LYS A 176 -8.17 -8.07 -1.82
C LYS A 176 -9.53 -7.63 -1.30
N LEU A 177 -9.79 -6.33 -1.20
CA LEU A 177 -11.12 -5.85 -0.79
C LEU A 177 -12.22 -6.42 -1.68
N PHE A 178 -12.07 -6.34 -3.00
CA PHE A 178 -13.04 -6.89 -3.96
C PHE A 178 -13.09 -8.42 -3.92
N ALA A 179 -11.93 -9.08 -3.85
CA ALA A 179 -11.86 -10.54 -3.82
C ALA A 179 -12.57 -11.12 -2.58
N LEU A 180 -12.33 -10.53 -1.41
CA LEU A 180 -12.95 -10.95 -0.15
C LEU A 180 -14.45 -10.61 -0.11
N ALA A 181 -14.85 -9.45 -0.66
CA ALA A 181 -16.26 -9.08 -0.78
C ALA A 181 -17.02 -10.08 -1.68
N ALA A 182 -16.46 -10.39 -2.85
CA ALA A 182 -17.03 -11.39 -3.77
C ALA A 182 -17.11 -12.79 -3.12
N GLN A 183 -16.05 -13.22 -2.44
CA GLN A 183 -16.03 -14.50 -1.74
C GLN A 183 -17.13 -14.59 -0.67
N SER A 184 -17.30 -13.55 0.15
CA SER A 184 -18.37 -13.48 1.14
C SER A 184 -19.75 -13.51 0.49
N ARG A 185 -19.94 -12.76 -0.60
CA ARG A 185 -21.22 -12.68 -1.33
C ARG A 185 -21.61 -14.02 -1.95
N ILE A 186 -20.66 -14.81 -2.45
CA ILE A 186 -20.91 -16.16 -2.97
C ILE A 186 -21.35 -17.10 -1.84
N GLN A 187 -20.71 -17.03 -0.67
CA GLN A 187 -21.05 -17.88 0.47
C GLN A 187 -22.42 -17.56 1.08
N GLN A 188 -22.84 -16.29 1.01
CA GLN A 188 -24.10 -15.81 1.57
C GLN A 188 -25.27 -15.85 0.57
N HIS A 189 -25.01 -16.13 -0.71
CA HIS A 189 -26.06 -16.09 -1.73
C HIS A 189 -27.15 -17.11 -1.45
N SER A 190 -28.36 -16.61 -1.20
CA SER A 190 -29.57 -17.42 -1.26
C SER A 190 -30.06 -17.43 -2.72
N PRO A 191 -30.50 -18.58 -3.28
CA PRO A 191 -31.00 -18.67 -4.66
C PRO A 191 -32.19 -17.74 -5.00
N VAL A 192 -32.77 -17.10 -4.00
CA VAL A 192 -33.99 -16.27 -4.08
C VAL A 192 -33.67 -14.78 -4.29
N GLU A 193 -32.43 -14.32 -4.09
CA GLU A 193 -32.08 -12.91 -4.27
C GLU A 193 -31.86 -12.58 -5.76
N GLN A 194 -32.90 -12.07 -6.42
CA GLN A 194 -32.76 -11.34 -7.69
C GLN A 194 -32.13 -9.97 -7.41
N ASN A 195 -30.80 -9.94 -7.31
CA ASN A 195 -30.06 -8.69 -7.13
C ASN A 195 -29.43 -8.27 -8.46
N THR A 196 -29.67 -7.03 -8.88
CA THR A 196 -29.12 -6.47 -10.13
C THR A 196 -27.64 -6.10 -10.01
N LEU A 197 -27.14 -5.94 -8.78
CA LEU A 197 -25.76 -5.58 -8.47
C LEU A 197 -24.92 -6.85 -8.20
N LEU A 198 -23.65 -6.83 -8.63
CA LEU A 198 -22.70 -7.93 -8.37
C LEU A 198 -22.32 -8.02 -6.88
N LEU A 199 -22.13 -6.87 -6.24
CA LEU A 199 -21.81 -6.75 -4.82
C LEU A 199 -22.77 -5.77 -4.15
N GLN A 200 -22.86 -5.84 -2.83
CA GLN A 200 -23.54 -4.86 -1.98
C GLN A 200 -22.51 -4.04 -1.20
N PRO A 201 -22.84 -2.81 -0.78
CA PRO A 201 -21.97 -2.02 0.10
C PRO A 201 -21.56 -2.73 1.41
N SER A 202 -22.44 -3.57 1.95
CA SER A 202 -22.15 -4.40 3.13
C SER A 202 -21.04 -5.42 2.88
N ASP A 203 -20.91 -5.94 1.66
CA ASP A 203 -19.85 -6.89 1.30
C ASP A 203 -18.48 -6.22 1.39
N LEU A 204 -18.36 -4.98 0.90
CA LEU A 204 -17.14 -4.18 1.02
C LEU A 204 -16.83 -3.84 2.49
N GLN A 205 -17.84 -3.46 3.28
CA GLN A 205 -17.65 -3.18 4.70
C GLN A 205 -17.18 -4.41 5.48
N GLY A 206 -17.76 -5.58 5.21
CA GLY A 206 -17.34 -6.85 5.79
C GLY A 206 -15.92 -7.25 5.36
N ALA A 207 -15.59 -7.08 4.08
CA ALA A 207 -14.29 -7.39 3.53
C ALA A 207 -13.15 -6.50 4.05
N LEU A 208 -13.45 -5.26 4.45
CA LEU A 208 -12.45 -4.30 4.93
C LEU A 208 -11.66 -4.83 6.15
N MET A 209 -12.34 -5.51 7.07
CA MET A 209 -11.69 -6.05 8.28
C MET A 209 -10.67 -7.14 7.91
N ASN A 210 -11.07 -8.10 7.06
CA ASN A 210 -10.17 -9.15 6.57
C ASN A 210 -9.04 -8.56 5.71
N THR A 211 -9.32 -7.52 4.92
CA THR A 211 -8.32 -6.80 4.11
C THR A 211 -7.27 -6.13 5.00
N SER A 212 -7.69 -5.59 6.16
CA SER A 212 -6.78 -5.01 7.15
C SER A 212 -5.90 -6.08 7.81
N ASP A 213 -6.47 -7.22 8.20
CA ASP A 213 -5.70 -8.34 8.75
C ASP A 213 -4.63 -8.83 7.77
N ASP A 214 -5.01 -8.97 6.49
CA ASP A 214 -4.12 -9.32 5.39
C ASP A 214 -2.99 -8.30 5.21
N ARG A 215 -3.33 -7.00 5.23
CA ARG A 215 -2.33 -5.95 5.06
C ARG A 215 -1.30 -5.96 6.19
N ILE A 216 -1.72 -6.26 7.42
CA ILE A 216 -0.78 -6.35 8.53
C ILE A 216 0.07 -7.61 8.44
N ARG A 217 -0.49 -8.75 8.02
CA ARG A 217 0.32 -9.95 7.78
C ARG A 217 1.43 -9.69 6.76
N GLU A 218 1.11 -9.01 5.67
CA GLU A 218 2.10 -8.58 4.67
C GLU A 218 3.15 -7.65 5.26
N LEU A 219 2.75 -6.66 6.06
CA LEU A 219 3.72 -5.79 6.74
C LEU A 219 4.61 -6.54 7.74
N GLN A 220 4.12 -7.61 8.36
CA GLN A 220 4.89 -8.42 9.30
C GLN A 220 5.96 -9.29 8.62
N GLU A 221 5.81 -9.58 7.33
CA GLU A 221 6.88 -10.22 6.53
C GLU A 221 8.09 -9.29 6.42
N GLU A 222 7.87 -7.98 6.28
CA GLU A 222 8.90 -6.96 6.14
C GLU A 222 9.38 -6.39 7.49
N TYR A 223 8.46 -6.27 8.45
CA TYR A 223 8.68 -5.70 9.77
C TYR A 223 8.18 -6.65 10.87
N PRO A 224 8.92 -7.75 11.15
CA PRO A 224 8.45 -8.80 12.06
C PRO A 224 8.12 -8.30 13.48
N TRP A 225 8.78 -7.23 13.93
CA TRP A 225 8.56 -6.60 15.24
C TRP A 225 7.14 -6.03 15.42
N LEU A 226 6.42 -5.73 14.34
CA LEU A 226 5.02 -5.29 14.40
C LEU A 226 4.08 -6.34 15.02
N GLU A 227 4.49 -7.61 15.05
CA GLU A 227 3.73 -8.67 15.71
C GLU A 227 3.53 -8.42 17.20
N SER A 228 4.57 -7.99 17.92
CA SER A 228 4.46 -7.72 19.36
C SER A 228 3.44 -6.62 19.66
N LEU A 229 3.32 -5.60 18.78
CA LEU A 229 2.35 -4.51 18.93
C LEU A 229 0.89 -4.95 18.85
N LYS A 230 0.60 -6.09 18.21
CA LYS A 230 -0.78 -6.62 18.15
C LYS A 230 -1.35 -6.95 19.53
N THR A 231 -0.51 -7.12 20.54
CA THR A 231 -0.96 -7.43 21.91
C THR A 231 -1.19 -6.16 22.73
N SER A 232 -0.32 -5.17 22.61
CA SER A 232 -0.38 -3.92 23.38
C SER A 232 -1.37 -2.90 22.83
N LEU A 233 -1.65 -2.91 21.52
CA LEU A 233 -2.58 -1.97 20.89
C LEU A 233 -4.05 -2.39 20.95
N ILE A 234 -4.35 -3.60 21.44
CA ILE A 234 -5.71 -4.14 21.48
C ILE A 234 -6.63 -3.20 22.26
N ASN A 235 -7.84 -2.98 21.74
CA ASN A 235 -8.91 -2.20 22.37
C ASN A 235 -8.63 -0.70 22.57
N LEU A 236 -7.44 -0.19 22.22
CA LEU A 236 -7.22 1.25 22.15
C LEU A 236 -8.23 1.90 21.20
N ILE A 237 -8.54 3.18 21.40
CA ILE A 237 -9.58 3.89 20.63
C ILE A 237 -8.95 5.03 19.85
N ALA A 238 -8.83 4.89 18.53
CA ALA A 238 -8.33 5.95 17.65
C ALA A 238 -9.45 6.96 17.29
N PRO A 239 -9.16 8.27 17.25
CA PRO A 239 -7.90 8.90 17.67
C PRO A 239 -7.74 8.92 19.20
N MET A 240 -6.51 8.78 19.69
CA MET A 240 -6.16 8.77 21.12
C MET A 240 -5.10 9.82 21.46
N GLN A 241 -4.97 10.17 22.74
CA GLN A 241 -3.86 11.01 23.21
C GLN A 241 -2.52 10.30 22.97
N LYS A 242 -1.47 11.07 22.67
CA LYS A 242 -0.15 10.54 22.35
C LYS A 242 0.42 9.69 23.49
N GLU A 243 0.21 10.12 24.73
CA GLU A 243 0.70 9.47 25.94
C GLU A 243 0.09 8.06 26.08
N ILE A 244 -1.21 7.91 25.80
CA ILE A 244 -1.89 6.59 25.81
C ILE A 244 -1.23 5.63 24.81
N PHE A 245 -0.86 6.13 23.64
CA PHE A 245 -0.20 5.33 22.62
C PHE A 245 1.23 4.95 23.01
N LEU A 246 1.98 5.90 23.59
CA LEU A 246 3.34 5.66 24.08
C LEU A 246 3.36 4.68 25.26
N ASP A 247 2.39 4.76 26.17
CA ASP A 247 2.25 3.80 27.28
C ASP A 247 1.98 2.38 26.75
N ALA A 248 1.16 2.24 25.71
CA ALA A 248 0.95 0.97 25.05
C ALA A 248 2.25 0.42 24.44
N ILE A 249 3.01 1.25 23.71
CA ILE A 249 4.33 0.85 23.19
C ILE A 249 5.27 0.43 24.33
N LYS A 250 5.33 1.21 25.41
CA LYS A 250 6.19 0.91 26.58
C LYS A 250 5.82 -0.42 27.24
N SER A 251 4.54 -0.79 27.23
CA SER A 251 4.04 -2.07 27.76
C SER A 251 4.27 -3.26 26.81
N THR A 252 4.79 -3.03 25.61
CA THR A 252 4.96 -4.08 24.60
C THR A 252 6.11 -5.01 24.97
N ILE A 253 5.83 -6.32 25.01
CA ILE A 253 6.85 -7.36 25.20
C ILE A 253 7.40 -7.75 23.83
N TRP A 254 8.66 -7.40 23.58
CA TRP A 254 9.34 -7.66 22.31
C TRP A 254 9.92 -9.07 22.25
N SER A 255 9.67 -9.79 21.15
CA SER A 255 10.30 -11.08 20.91
C SER A 255 11.81 -10.91 20.67
N PRO A 256 12.69 -11.72 21.31
CA PRO A 256 14.14 -11.65 21.09
C PRO A 256 14.56 -11.78 19.62
N GLU A 257 13.81 -12.56 18.83
CA GLU A 257 14.08 -12.82 17.42
C GLU A 257 13.54 -11.73 16.49
N LYS A 258 12.60 -10.90 16.98
CA LYS A 258 11.88 -9.88 16.19
C LYS A 258 11.96 -8.52 16.88
N GLN A 259 13.19 -8.10 17.19
CA GLN A 259 13.41 -6.82 17.85
C GLN A 259 13.05 -5.65 16.93
N PRO A 260 12.41 -4.59 17.48
CA PRO A 260 12.23 -3.36 16.75
C PRO A 260 13.58 -2.66 16.49
N PRO A 261 13.63 -1.71 15.55
CA PRO A 261 14.85 -0.99 15.25
C PRO A 261 15.36 -0.10 16.40
N VAL A 262 14.47 0.27 17.32
CA VAL A 262 14.76 1.04 18.55
C VAL A 262 13.84 0.55 19.66
N THR A 263 14.24 0.69 20.92
CA THR A 263 13.44 0.21 22.07
C THR A 263 12.72 1.32 22.83
N ASN A 264 13.09 2.59 22.61
CA ASN A 264 12.41 3.71 23.25
C ASN A 264 11.05 3.98 22.56
N PRO A 265 9.96 4.23 23.33
CA PRO A 265 8.61 4.39 22.78
C PRO A 265 8.47 5.50 21.74
N GLU A 266 9.14 6.64 21.94
CA GLU A 266 9.12 7.77 21.02
C GLU A 266 9.70 7.38 19.66
N GLY A 267 10.82 6.66 19.67
CA GLY A 267 11.47 6.14 18.48
C GLY A 267 10.56 5.18 17.73
N ILE A 268 9.91 4.23 18.41
CA ILE A 268 8.92 3.34 17.79
C ILE A 268 7.79 4.14 17.13
N LEU A 269 7.26 5.15 17.84
CA LEU A 269 6.22 6.03 17.28
C LEU A 269 6.72 6.73 16.00
N GLN A 270 7.97 7.22 15.96
CA GLN A 270 8.53 7.81 14.74
C GLN A 270 8.57 6.81 13.58
N TYR A 271 8.98 5.56 13.84
CA TYR A 271 8.93 4.53 12.80
C TYR A 271 7.50 4.28 12.31
N LEU A 272 6.52 4.16 13.21
CA LEU A 272 5.12 3.93 12.83
C LEU A 272 4.53 5.10 12.02
N LEU A 273 4.91 6.34 12.34
CA LEU A 273 4.54 7.54 11.57
C LEU A 273 5.17 7.50 10.17
N GLN A 274 6.46 7.18 10.08
CA GLN A 274 7.18 7.08 8.80
C GLN A 274 6.63 5.97 7.89
N LEU A 275 6.26 4.83 8.49
CA LEU A 275 5.64 3.72 7.76
C LEU A 275 4.19 4.03 7.34
N GLY A 276 3.60 5.15 7.79
CA GLY A 276 2.21 5.50 7.52
C GLY A 276 1.20 4.62 8.26
N ILE A 277 1.64 3.88 9.29
CA ILE A 277 0.76 3.02 10.11
C ILE A 277 -0.10 3.86 11.05
N VAL A 278 0.45 4.98 11.51
CA VAL A 278 -0.26 6.00 12.30
C VAL A 278 0.03 7.40 11.77
N GLU A 279 -0.80 8.36 12.14
CA GLU A 279 -0.56 9.81 11.93
C GLU A 279 -0.74 10.57 13.23
N SER A 280 -0.07 11.73 13.32
CA SER A 280 -0.37 12.74 14.33
C SER A 280 -1.33 13.76 13.73
N ARG A 281 -2.48 13.94 14.37
CA ARG A 281 -3.46 14.97 14.01
C ARG A 281 -2.95 16.35 14.42
N SER A 282 -3.55 17.40 13.84
CA SER A 282 -3.25 18.79 14.19
C SER A 282 -3.44 19.13 15.68
N ASP A 283 -4.27 18.37 16.39
CA ASP A 283 -4.50 18.51 17.83
C ASP A 283 -3.60 17.61 18.70
N GLY A 284 -2.56 17.01 18.11
CA GLY A 284 -1.57 16.16 18.78
C GLY A 284 -2.00 14.70 19.00
N ARG A 285 -3.26 14.36 18.74
CA ARG A 285 -3.74 12.98 18.91
C ARG A 285 -3.18 12.05 17.84
N ILE A 286 -2.95 10.80 18.22
CA ILE A 286 -2.54 9.73 17.31
C ILE A 286 -3.78 9.07 16.71
N ASN A 287 -3.82 9.00 15.38
CA ASN A 287 -4.85 8.28 14.64
C ASN A 287 -4.22 7.10 13.89
N MET A 288 -5.03 6.09 13.61
CA MET A 288 -4.63 4.91 12.85
C MET A 288 -5.62 4.74 11.68
N PRO A 289 -5.15 4.75 10.42
CA PRO A 289 -5.98 4.49 9.25
C PRO A 289 -6.69 3.14 9.33
N GLU A 290 -7.85 3.03 8.70
CA GLU A 290 -8.73 1.86 8.83
C GLU A 290 -8.10 0.57 8.30
N ILE A 291 -7.25 0.68 7.28
CA ILE A 291 -6.48 -0.43 6.73
C ILE A 291 -5.53 -1.09 7.76
N TYR A 292 -5.16 -0.41 8.85
CA TYR A 292 -4.37 -0.97 9.96
C TYR A 292 -5.16 -1.14 11.25
N LEU A 293 -6.18 -0.30 11.46
CA LEU A 293 -6.97 -0.24 12.69
C LEU A 293 -7.57 -1.60 13.06
N TYR A 294 -8.17 -2.29 12.10
CA TYR A 294 -8.84 -3.55 12.38
C TYR A 294 -7.86 -4.67 12.72
N GLY A 295 -6.78 -4.83 11.95
CA GLY A 295 -5.85 -5.92 12.20
C GLY A 295 -4.93 -5.72 13.41
N PHE A 296 -4.70 -4.47 13.86
CA PHE A 296 -4.10 -4.20 15.18
C PHE A 296 -5.14 -4.28 16.31
N LYS A 297 -6.40 -4.59 15.99
CA LYS A 297 -7.52 -4.68 16.92
C LYS A 297 -7.78 -3.37 17.68
N VAL A 298 -7.37 -2.24 17.13
CA VAL A 298 -7.71 -0.89 17.59
C VAL A 298 -9.17 -0.61 17.21
N LYS A 299 -9.88 0.16 18.04
CA LYS A 299 -11.27 0.57 17.83
C LYS A 299 -11.30 1.97 17.27
N ARG A 300 -12.31 2.26 16.45
CA ARG A 300 -12.59 3.61 15.97
C ARG A 300 -13.57 4.31 16.92
N LYS A 301 -13.26 5.53 17.36
CA LYS A 301 -14.21 6.36 18.11
C LYS A 301 -15.44 6.65 17.24
N GLY A 302 -16.62 6.22 17.69
CA GLY A 302 -17.87 6.35 16.94
C GLY A 302 -18.01 5.38 15.74
N GLY A 303 -17.13 4.37 15.62
CA GLY A 303 -17.25 3.34 14.59
C GLY A 303 -18.40 2.36 14.86
N VAL A 304 -18.86 1.68 13.82
CA VAL A 304 -19.87 0.61 13.92
C VAL A 304 -19.33 -0.52 14.81
N LYS A 305 -20.16 -1.04 15.72
CA LYS A 305 -19.80 -2.18 16.58
C LYS A 305 -19.45 -3.38 15.70
N ARG A 306 -18.33 -4.04 16.01
CA ARG A 306 -17.94 -5.29 15.33
C ARG A 306 -19.04 -6.34 15.50
N PRO A 307 -19.44 -7.08 14.45
CA PRO A 307 -20.20 -8.31 14.63
C PRO A 307 -19.43 -9.22 15.59
N LYS A 308 -20.13 -9.87 16.51
CA LYS A 308 -19.54 -10.89 17.39
C LYS A 308 -19.32 -12.18 16.61
#